data_AF-P47479-F1
#
_entry.id   AF-P47479-F1
#
_cell.length_a   1.000
_cell.length_b   1.000
_cell.length_c   1.000
_cell.angle_alpha   90.00
_cell.angle_beta   90.00
_cell.angle_gamma   90.00
#
_symmetry.space_group_name_H-M   'P 1'
#
loop_
_entity.id
_entity.type
_entity.pdbx_description
1 polymer ?
#
loop_
_entity_poly.entity_id
_entity_poly.type
_entity_poly.pdbx_seq_one_letter_code
_entity_poly.pdbx_strand_id
1 'polypeptide(L)'
;MINKPNQFLNHLDGLKQHFSDYDSLQKSFKKYLSENQTELNNFFFNQFEKIIVLVKKKEFKTAQERCEEELATPYFSKPLVGFFQSLLQLINHDLIEQKNQQLANMSCEKIVEMVLSDYPNKLNLIHYLLAKEASFVNPNLLQRMTFVLTDLELLELKRFSFFKALNQIPAFKNHKVTYFNSKLKQKFVITLGEFAFPQTDKTKQFFQQLIKKVSQLFLKEPVSCEFAYEIIDALLVSFFPLHPNLEVNHLAKKIHQYVSKIVINEVVDLKDPTTKLIVDTLYEQLDRAIGEEN
;
A
#
# COMPACT_ATOMS: atom_id res chain seq x y z
N MET A 1 11.77 -9.84 9.04
CA MET A 1 11.87 -8.41 8.71
C MET A 1 10.57 -8.02 8.07
N ILE A 2 9.75 -7.22 8.76
CA ILE A 2 8.50 -6.68 8.22
C ILE A 2 8.93 -5.42 7.46
N ASN A 3 9.08 -5.55 6.14
CA ASN A 3 9.41 -4.42 5.27
C ASN A 3 8.14 -3.64 5.00
N LYS A 4 7.86 -2.64 5.86
CA LYS A 4 7.40 -1.28 5.55
C LYS A 4 6.53 -0.73 6.70
N PRO A 5 6.89 0.41 7.30
CA PRO A 5 6.09 1.00 8.38
C PRO A 5 4.85 1.78 7.86
N ASN A 6 4.57 1.76 6.55
CA ASN A 6 3.42 2.45 5.96
C ASN A 6 2.16 1.57 6.01
N GLN A 7 1.28 1.84 6.99
CA GLN A 7 0.08 1.04 7.25
C GLN A 7 -1.01 1.26 6.19
N PHE A 8 -1.53 0.18 5.59
CA PHE A 8 -2.63 0.30 4.61
C PHE A 8 -3.93 0.81 5.26
N LEU A 9 -4.08 0.57 6.57
CA LEU A 9 -5.22 1.01 7.39
C LEU A 9 -5.37 2.54 7.47
N ASN A 10 -4.30 3.31 7.25
CA ASN A 10 -4.36 4.77 7.26
C ASN A 10 -5.19 5.34 6.08
N HIS A 11 -5.70 4.50 5.19
CA HIS A 11 -6.14 4.91 3.84
C HIS A 11 -7.49 4.30 3.39
N LEU A 12 -8.47 4.23 4.29
CA LEU A 12 -9.81 3.70 4.00
C LEU A 12 -10.77 4.70 3.30
N ASP A 13 -10.23 5.82 2.80
CA ASP A 13 -10.99 6.94 2.23
C ASP A 13 -10.94 6.95 0.68
N GLY A 14 -11.42 8.04 0.08
CA GLY A 14 -11.50 8.23 -1.37
C GLY A 14 -10.13 8.20 -2.07
N LEU A 15 -10.15 8.08 -3.41
CA LEU A 15 -8.93 8.13 -4.21
C LEU A 15 -8.24 9.49 -4.05
N LYS A 16 -6.93 9.48 -3.80
CA LYS A 16 -6.13 10.71 -3.75
C LYS A 16 -6.10 11.40 -5.13
N GLN A 17 -5.83 12.70 -5.13
CA GLN A 17 -5.57 13.45 -6.36
C GLN A 17 -4.28 12.93 -7.03
N HIS A 18 -4.35 12.74 -8.36
CA HIS A 18 -3.19 12.34 -9.17
C HIS A 18 -2.31 13.56 -9.49
N PHE A 19 -1.00 13.38 -9.41
CA PHE A 19 0.02 14.35 -9.80
C PHE A 19 1.06 13.64 -10.66
N SER A 20 1.37 14.23 -11.82
CA SER A 20 2.35 13.70 -12.77
C SER A 20 3.76 14.31 -12.60
N ASP A 21 3.89 15.35 -11.78
CA ASP A 21 5.14 16.06 -11.58
C ASP A 21 5.24 16.67 -10.17
N TYR A 22 6.48 16.91 -9.73
CA TYR A 22 6.78 17.45 -8.39
C TYR A 22 6.31 18.90 -8.21
N ASP A 23 6.33 19.72 -9.26
CA ASP A 23 5.99 21.15 -9.17
C ASP A 23 4.48 21.34 -8.91
N SER A 24 3.64 20.60 -9.64
CA SER A 24 2.19 20.56 -9.46
C SER A 24 1.81 20.06 -8.07
N LEU A 25 2.49 19.02 -7.59
CA LEU A 25 2.32 18.50 -6.23
C LEU A 25 2.69 19.55 -5.17
N GLN A 26 3.87 20.17 -5.31
CA GLN A 26 4.37 21.18 -4.38
C GLN A 26 3.47 22.43 -4.36
N LYS A 27 2.99 22.89 -5.53
CA LYS A 27 2.02 24.00 -5.63
C LYS A 27 0.70 23.66 -4.92
N SER A 28 0.18 22.45 -5.11
CA SER A 28 -1.05 22.00 -4.46
C SER A 28 -0.91 21.92 -2.93
N PHE A 29 0.22 21.41 -2.44
CA PHE A 29 0.49 21.35 -1.00
C PHE A 29 0.65 22.76 -0.40
N LYS A 30 1.38 23.67 -1.08
CA LYS A 30 1.47 25.08 -0.66
C LYS A 30 0.10 25.76 -0.59
N LYS A 31 -0.77 25.50 -1.57
CA LYS A 31 -2.15 26.01 -1.57
C LYS A 31 -2.92 25.48 -0.35
N TYR A 32 -2.89 24.17 -0.11
CA TYR A 32 -3.53 23.57 1.07
C TYR A 32 -3.01 24.20 2.37
N LEU A 33 -1.69 24.39 2.49
CA LEU A 33 -1.07 25.00 3.67
C LEU A 33 -1.53 26.45 3.87
N SER A 34 -1.70 27.22 2.80
CA SER A 34 -2.19 28.61 2.87
C SER A 34 -3.62 28.70 3.43
N GLU A 35 -4.44 27.68 3.21
CA GLU A 35 -5.83 27.58 3.66
C GLU A 35 -5.94 26.91 5.04
N ASN A 36 -4.93 26.14 5.47
CA ASN A 36 -4.97 25.28 6.67
C ASN A 36 -3.68 25.40 7.50
N GLN A 37 -3.35 26.61 7.95
CA GLN A 37 -2.12 26.86 8.71
C GLN A 37 -2.22 26.31 10.13
N THR A 38 -1.53 25.20 10.39
CA THR A 38 -1.34 24.63 11.74
C THR A 38 0.14 24.28 11.94
N GLU A 39 0.61 24.21 13.20
CA GLU A 39 1.99 23.79 13.50
C GLU A 39 2.32 22.42 12.89
N LEU A 40 1.38 21.48 12.97
CA LEU A 40 1.55 20.14 12.41
C LEU A 40 1.63 20.16 10.87
N ASN A 41 0.77 20.93 10.21
CA ASN A 41 0.81 21.03 8.74
C ASN A 41 2.10 21.71 8.26
N ASN A 42 2.57 22.75 8.97
CA ASN A 42 3.86 23.39 8.71
C ASN A 42 5.04 22.42 8.93
N PHE A 43 5.00 21.61 9.99
CA PHE A 43 6.01 20.59 10.27
C PHE A 43 6.10 19.59 9.10
N PHE A 44 4.99 19.01 8.66
CA PHE A 44 4.99 18.05 7.56
C PHE A 44 5.36 18.68 6.21
N PHE A 45 4.98 19.94 5.98
CA PHE A 45 5.45 20.65 4.79
C PHE A 45 6.98 20.83 4.80
N ASN A 46 7.58 21.11 5.96
CA ASN A 46 9.05 21.15 6.08
C ASN A 46 9.70 19.78 5.83
N GLN A 47 9.10 18.68 6.26
CA GLN A 47 9.62 17.33 5.93
C GLN A 47 9.47 17.02 4.43
N PHE A 48 8.36 17.42 3.81
CA PHE A 48 8.14 17.32 2.37
C PHE A 48 9.24 18.05 1.59
N GLU A 49 9.58 19.29 1.96
CA GLU A 49 10.65 20.05 1.30
C GLU A 49 12.03 19.39 1.48
N LYS A 50 12.33 18.79 2.64
CA LYS A 50 13.58 18.02 2.82
C LYS A 50 13.64 16.83 1.86
N ILE A 51 12.54 16.12 1.66
CA ILE A 51 12.47 15.01 0.69
C ILE A 51 12.67 15.53 -0.74
N ILE A 52 12.06 16.66 -1.10
CA ILE A 52 12.28 17.31 -2.41
C ILE A 52 13.75 17.69 -2.62
N VAL A 53 14.48 18.12 -1.57
CA VAL A 53 15.92 18.37 -1.67
C VAL A 53 16.70 17.09 -2.03
N LEU A 54 16.34 15.94 -1.44
CA LEU A 54 16.94 14.64 -1.78
C LEU A 54 16.64 14.25 -3.24
N VAL A 55 15.40 14.44 -3.69
CA VAL A 55 14.98 14.22 -5.09
C VAL A 55 15.82 15.07 -6.05
N LYS A 56 16.00 16.36 -5.76
CA LYS A 56 16.82 17.28 -6.59
C LYS A 56 18.29 16.85 -6.65
N LYS A 57 18.80 16.19 -5.60
CA LYS A 57 20.14 15.58 -5.56
C LYS A 57 20.21 14.19 -6.22
N LYS A 58 19.09 13.67 -6.74
CA LYS A 58 18.93 12.30 -7.29
C LYS A 58 19.20 11.20 -6.26
N GLU A 59 19.02 11.50 -4.97
CA GLU A 59 19.14 10.56 -3.85
C GLU A 59 17.79 9.82 -3.63
N PHE A 60 17.28 9.19 -4.70
CA PHE A 60 15.90 8.68 -4.73
C PHE A 60 15.63 7.57 -3.71
N LYS A 61 16.62 6.72 -3.41
CA LYS A 61 16.46 5.65 -2.40
C LYS A 61 16.25 6.23 -1.00
N THR A 62 17.08 7.20 -0.61
CA THR A 62 16.95 7.91 0.67
C THR A 62 15.67 8.75 0.72
N ALA A 63 15.28 9.37 -0.40
CA ALA A 63 14.01 10.08 -0.51
C ALA A 63 12.81 9.14 -0.30
N GLN A 64 12.85 7.93 -0.87
CA GLN A 64 11.83 6.90 -0.72
C GLN A 64 11.69 6.49 0.75
N GLU A 65 12.79 6.11 1.39
CA GLU A 65 12.82 5.69 2.79
C GLU A 65 12.28 6.79 3.71
N ARG A 66 12.74 8.03 3.53
CA ARG A 66 12.25 9.16 4.33
C ARG A 66 10.76 9.42 4.12
N CYS A 67 10.27 9.30 2.89
CA CYS A 67 8.85 9.48 2.60
C CYS A 67 7.99 8.38 3.24
N GLU A 68 8.47 7.13 3.25
CA GLU A 68 7.81 6.00 3.91
C GLU A 68 7.82 6.14 5.44
N GLU A 69 8.92 6.62 6.03
CA GLU A 69 9.01 6.94 7.47
C GLU A 69 7.97 7.99 7.89
N GLU A 70 7.82 9.07 7.14
CA GLU A 70 6.86 10.13 7.48
C GLU A 70 5.42 9.59 7.41
N LEU A 71 5.09 8.83 6.37
CA LEU A 71 3.77 8.18 6.21
C LEU A 71 3.45 7.17 7.32
N ALA A 72 4.47 6.61 7.96
CA ALA A 72 4.33 5.68 9.07
C ALA A 72 4.08 6.35 10.42
N THR A 73 4.27 7.67 10.53
CA THR A 73 4.17 8.33 11.83
C THR A 73 2.73 8.28 12.36
N PRO A 74 2.49 7.90 13.62
CA PRO A 74 1.12 7.76 14.16
C PRO A 74 0.41 9.11 14.34
N TYR A 75 1.15 10.22 14.30
CA TYR A 75 0.65 11.59 14.38
C TYR A 75 0.46 12.24 13.00
N PHE A 76 0.56 11.45 11.91
CA PHE A 76 0.41 11.96 10.56
C PHE A 76 -1.02 12.46 10.29
N SER A 77 -1.13 13.69 9.78
CA SER A 77 -2.42 14.33 9.54
C SER A 77 -3.10 13.71 8.31
N LYS A 78 -4.31 13.15 8.49
CA LYS A 78 -5.06 12.45 7.42
C LYS A 78 -5.15 13.22 6.08
N PRO A 79 -5.45 14.54 6.05
CA PRO A 79 -5.48 15.29 4.79
C PRO A 79 -4.15 15.34 4.04
N LEU A 80 -3.03 15.21 4.76
CA LEU A 80 -1.69 15.31 4.17
C LEU A 80 -1.21 14.03 3.50
N VAL A 81 -1.89 12.91 3.79
CA VAL A 81 -1.51 11.58 3.33
C VAL A 81 -1.45 11.53 1.81
N GLY A 82 -2.45 12.14 1.15
CA GLY A 82 -2.52 12.18 -0.31
C GLY A 82 -1.28 12.84 -0.92
N PHE A 83 -0.74 13.89 -0.29
CA PHE A 83 0.46 14.57 -0.78
C PHE A 83 1.69 13.68 -0.69
N PHE A 84 1.94 13.05 0.46
CA PHE A 84 3.12 12.19 0.65
C PHE A 84 3.03 10.89 -0.15
N GLN A 85 1.84 10.31 -0.31
CA GLN A 85 1.67 9.16 -1.20
C GLN A 85 1.92 9.52 -2.67
N SER A 86 1.56 10.73 -3.10
CA SER A 86 1.84 11.20 -4.46
C SER A 86 3.31 11.53 -4.64
N LEU A 87 3.96 12.07 -3.60
CA LEU A 87 5.42 12.23 -3.58
C LEU A 87 6.14 10.89 -3.72
N LEU A 88 5.73 9.88 -2.94
CA LEU A 88 6.31 8.54 -3.00
C LEU A 88 6.16 7.89 -4.39
N GLN A 89 5.04 8.12 -5.09
CA GLN A 89 4.87 7.63 -6.47
C GLN A 89 5.85 8.28 -7.45
N LEU A 90 6.07 9.59 -7.35
CA LEU A 90 7.05 10.30 -8.18
C LEU A 90 8.48 9.82 -7.86
N ILE A 91 8.82 9.66 -6.59
CA ILE A 91 10.14 9.13 -6.17
C ILE A 91 10.36 7.72 -6.71
N ASN A 92 9.36 6.84 -6.60
CA ASN A 92 9.43 5.48 -7.12
C ASN A 92 9.55 5.46 -8.64
N HIS A 93 8.88 6.37 -9.35
CA HIS A 93 9.02 6.54 -10.79
C HIS A 93 10.48 6.82 -11.17
N ASP A 94 11.09 7.82 -10.55
CA ASP A 94 12.49 8.21 -10.82
C ASP A 94 13.49 7.11 -10.40
N LEU A 95 13.26 6.45 -9.26
CA LEU A 95 14.10 5.33 -8.79
C LEU A 95 14.07 4.15 -9.77
N ILE A 96 12.88 3.81 -10.28
CA ILE A 96 12.71 2.73 -11.26
C ILE A 96 13.40 3.12 -12.58
N GLU A 97 13.25 4.36 -13.03
CA GLU A 97 13.92 4.88 -14.24
C GLU A 97 15.44 4.89 -14.10
N GLN A 98 15.97 5.33 -12.95
CA GLN A 98 17.40 5.34 -12.66
C GLN A 98 18.01 3.94 -12.80
N LYS A 99 17.30 2.91 -12.30
CA LYS A 99 17.71 1.50 -12.38
C LYS A 99 17.48 0.88 -13.76
N ASN A 100 16.56 1.42 -14.55
CA ASN A 100 16.15 0.89 -15.85
C ASN A 100 16.05 2.02 -16.87
N GLN A 101 17.18 2.65 -17.20
CA GLN A 101 17.24 3.88 -18.03
C GLN A 101 16.49 3.77 -19.37
N GLN A 102 16.38 2.56 -19.91
CA GLN A 102 15.62 2.29 -21.13
C GLN A 102 14.12 2.67 -21.03
N LEU A 103 13.53 2.67 -19.82
CA LEU A 103 12.12 2.98 -19.60
C LEU A 103 11.74 4.40 -20.06
N ALA A 104 12.66 5.36 -19.97
CA ALA A 104 12.43 6.75 -20.32
C ALA A 104 11.93 6.95 -21.77
N ASN A 105 12.33 6.05 -22.68
CA ASN A 105 12.02 6.11 -24.11
C ASN A 105 11.06 5.00 -24.59
N MET A 106 10.51 4.19 -23.68
CA MET A 106 9.60 3.11 -24.03
C MET A 106 8.15 3.59 -24.14
N SER A 107 7.38 2.98 -25.05
CA SER A 107 5.93 3.12 -25.05
C SER A 107 5.31 2.36 -23.89
N CYS A 108 4.06 2.69 -23.52
CA CYS A 108 3.35 2.00 -22.45
C CYS A 108 3.22 0.49 -22.72
N GLU A 109 3.04 0.08 -23.98
CA GLU A 109 2.97 -1.33 -24.39
C GLU A 109 4.24 -2.09 -24.00
N LYS A 110 5.41 -1.53 -24.33
CA LYS A 110 6.72 -2.14 -24.04
C LYS A 110 7.01 -2.18 -22.55
N ILE A 111 6.57 -1.16 -21.80
CA ILE A 111 6.69 -1.15 -20.34
C ILE A 111 5.83 -2.27 -19.74
N VAL A 112 4.58 -2.44 -20.20
CA VAL A 112 3.71 -3.54 -19.75
C VAL A 112 4.32 -4.91 -20.09
N GLU A 113 4.92 -5.08 -21.28
CA GLU A 113 5.65 -6.31 -21.62
C GLU A 113 6.83 -6.56 -20.67
N MET A 114 7.59 -5.53 -20.30
CA MET A 114 8.71 -5.65 -19.35
C MET A 114 8.24 -6.03 -17.95
N VAL A 115 7.13 -5.45 -17.46
CA VAL A 115 6.48 -5.79 -16.18
C VAL A 115 6.12 -7.28 -16.12
N LEU A 116 5.70 -7.85 -17.25
CA LEU A 116 5.21 -9.24 -17.34
C LEU A 116 6.28 -10.26 -17.75
N SER A 117 7.43 -9.82 -18.26
CA SER A 117 8.48 -10.67 -18.87
C SER A 117 9.11 -11.73 -17.95
N ASP A 118 9.17 -11.45 -16.65
CA ASP A 118 9.79 -12.29 -15.62
C ASP A 118 8.81 -12.40 -14.45
N TYR A 119 7.64 -12.95 -14.76
CA TYR A 119 6.56 -13.13 -13.80
C TYR A 119 6.96 -14.16 -12.73
N PRO A 120 6.78 -13.88 -11.42
CA PRO A 120 6.13 -12.72 -10.80
C PRO A 120 7.10 -11.61 -10.32
N ASN A 121 8.38 -11.67 -10.67
CA ASN A 121 9.46 -10.87 -10.10
C ASN A 121 9.41 -9.39 -10.49
N LYS A 122 8.98 -9.08 -11.72
CA LYS A 122 8.99 -7.71 -12.26
C LYS A 122 7.68 -6.93 -12.09
N LEU A 123 6.70 -7.49 -11.37
CA LEU A 123 5.41 -6.83 -11.17
C LEU A 123 5.53 -5.43 -10.55
N ASN A 124 6.55 -5.19 -9.71
CA ASN A 124 6.81 -3.89 -9.10
C ASN A 124 7.10 -2.77 -10.12
N LEU A 125 7.56 -3.09 -11.33
CA LEU A 125 7.81 -2.09 -12.39
C LEU A 125 6.53 -1.36 -12.81
N ILE A 126 5.33 -1.90 -12.51
CA ILE A 126 4.05 -1.22 -12.77
C ILE A 126 3.97 0.15 -12.10
N HIS A 127 4.70 0.36 -10.99
CA HIS A 127 4.73 1.63 -10.27
C HIS A 127 5.27 2.78 -11.11
N TYR A 128 6.08 2.50 -12.15
CA TYR A 128 6.56 3.50 -13.10
C TYR A 128 5.42 4.21 -13.84
N LEU A 129 4.30 3.52 -14.10
CA LEU A 129 3.14 4.08 -14.80
C LEU A 129 2.26 4.99 -13.92
N LEU A 130 2.42 4.95 -12.60
CA LEU A 130 1.54 5.68 -11.66
C LEU A 130 1.69 7.20 -11.74
N ALA A 131 2.88 7.68 -12.07
CA ALA A 131 3.21 9.09 -12.23
C ALA A 131 3.02 9.60 -13.67
N LYS A 132 2.70 8.72 -14.62
CA LYS A 132 2.48 9.15 -16.01
C LYS A 132 1.12 9.83 -16.14
N GLU A 133 1.03 10.78 -17.06
CA GLU A 133 -0.24 11.41 -17.43
C GLU A 133 -1.27 10.38 -17.92
N ALA A 134 -2.55 10.68 -17.74
CA ALA A 134 -3.65 9.79 -18.13
C ALA A 134 -3.60 9.37 -19.62
N SER A 135 -3.09 10.25 -20.49
CA SER A 135 -2.95 10.04 -21.94
C SER A 135 -1.88 9.01 -22.32
N PHE A 136 -0.91 8.73 -21.42
CA PHE A 136 0.20 7.84 -21.71
C PHE A 136 -0.20 6.37 -21.72
N VAL A 137 -1.20 5.98 -20.92
CA VAL A 137 -1.64 4.60 -20.78
C VAL A 137 -2.92 4.37 -21.58
N ASN A 138 -2.87 3.46 -22.56
CA ASN A 138 -4.06 3.04 -23.28
C ASN A 138 -4.92 2.11 -22.40
N PRO A 139 -6.22 2.41 -22.15
CA PRO A 139 -7.09 1.57 -21.34
C PRO A 139 -7.17 0.10 -21.78
N ASN A 140 -7.01 -0.17 -23.08
CA ASN A 140 -7.02 -1.54 -23.63
C ASN A 140 -5.87 -2.42 -23.10
N LEU A 141 -4.78 -1.82 -22.61
CA LEU A 141 -3.68 -2.56 -22.00
C LEU A 141 -4.07 -3.23 -20.69
N LEU A 142 -5.15 -2.80 -20.03
CA LEU A 142 -5.67 -3.42 -18.83
C LEU A 142 -5.91 -4.93 -19.03
N GLN A 143 -6.47 -5.32 -20.19
CA GLN A 143 -6.76 -6.72 -20.51
C GLN A 143 -5.52 -7.61 -20.56
N ARG A 144 -4.35 -7.04 -20.88
CA ARG A 144 -3.07 -7.80 -20.88
C ARG A 144 -2.59 -8.14 -19.47
N MET A 145 -3.06 -7.41 -18.45
CA MET A 145 -2.60 -7.54 -17.06
C MET A 145 -3.61 -8.24 -16.16
N THR A 146 -4.86 -8.42 -16.59
CA THR A 146 -5.92 -9.01 -15.75
C THR A 146 -5.61 -10.42 -15.28
N PHE A 147 -4.85 -11.20 -16.05
CA PHE A 147 -4.50 -12.58 -15.66
C PHE A 147 -3.76 -12.63 -14.32
N VAL A 148 -2.90 -11.64 -14.02
CA VAL A 148 -2.15 -11.50 -12.75
C VAL A 148 -3.11 -11.47 -11.56
N LEU A 149 -4.25 -10.78 -11.71
CA LEU A 149 -5.28 -10.68 -10.66
C LEU A 149 -6.11 -11.95 -10.49
N THR A 150 -5.97 -12.93 -11.38
CA THR A 150 -6.74 -14.18 -11.34
C THR A 150 -5.89 -15.43 -11.26
N ASP A 151 -4.56 -15.29 -11.25
CA ASP A 151 -3.62 -16.39 -11.07
C ASP A 151 -3.87 -17.05 -9.72
N LEU A 152 -3.98 -18.38 -9.69
CA LEU A 152 -4.24 -19.16 -8.47
C LEU A 152 -2.99 -19.29 -7.59
N GLU A 153 -1.80 -19.24 -8.19
CA GLU A 153 -0.51 -19.51 -7.53
C GLU A 153 0.18 -18.23 -7.03
N LEU A 154 -0.32 -17.05 -7.42
CA LEU A 154 0.27 -15.78 -6.99
C LEU A 154 0.00 -15.51 -5.51
N LEU A 155 1.05 -15.13 -4.78
CA LEU A 155 0.96 -14.67 -3.39
C LEU A 155 -0.01 -13.48 -3.25
N GLU A 156 -0.87 -13.49 -2.23
CA GLU A 156 -1.87 -12.43 -2.03
C GLU A 156 -1.24 -11.04 -1.93
N LEU A 157 -0.10 -10.91 -1.26
CA LEU A 157 0.62 -9.63 -1.17
C LEU A 157 1.02 -9.08 -2.54
N LYS A 158 1.56 -9.92 -3.43
CA LYS A 158 1.93 -9.53 -4.80
C LYS A 158 0.70 -9.13 -5.60
N ARG A 159 -0.37 -9.94 -5.53
CA ARG A 159 -1.64 -9.68 -6.24
C ARG A 159 -2.29 -8.38 -5.77
N PHE A 160 -2.36 -8.18 -4.46
CA PHE A 160 -2.91 -6.98 -3.83
C PHE A 160 -2.09 -5.74 -4.18
N SER A 161 -0.76 -5.81 -4.10
CA SER A 161 0.13 -4.70 -4.47
C SER A 161 -0.02 -4.32 -5.94
N PHE A 162 -0.07 -5.30 -6.83
CA PHE A 162 -0.31 -5.08 -8.25
C PHE A 162 -1.70 -4.45 -8.50
N PHE A 163 -2.74 -4.97 -7.85
CA PHE A 163 -4.09 -4.40 -7.90
C PHE A 163 -4.11 -2.95 -7.43
N LYS A 164 -3.46 -2.63 -6.30
CA LYS A 164 -3.39 -1.26 -5.76
C LYS A 164 -2.70 -0.31 -6.72
N ALA A 165 -1.66 -0.76 -7.43
CA ALA A 165 -1.05 0.05 -8.48
C ALA A 165 -2.02 0.29 -9.64
N LEU A 166 -2.64 -0.77 -10.19
CA LEU A 166 -3.63 -0.62 -11.28
C LEU A 166 -4.78 0.33 -10.90
N ASN A 167 -5.25 0.26 -9.66
CA ASN A 167 -6.32 1.09 -9.12
C ASN A 167 -5.98 2.59 -9.09
N GLN A 168 -4.70 2.95 -9.18
CA GLN A 168 -4.21 4.35 -9.15
C GLN A 168 -3.83 4.88 -10.53
N ILE A 169 -3.82 4.05 -11.58
CA ILE A 169 -3.52 4.49 -12.94
C ILE A 169 -4.74 5.24 -13.50
N PRO A 170 -4.63 6.54 -13.84
CA PRO A 170 -5.79 7.36 -14.22
C PRO A 170 -6.59 6.80 -15.40
N ALA A 171 -5.92 6.21 -16.39
CA ALA A 171 -6.55 5.64 -17.58
C ALA A 171 -7.50 4.46 -17.28
N PHE A 172 -7.31 3.77 -16.15
CA PHE A 172 -8.12 2.61 -15.77
C PHE A 172 -9.32 2.96 -14.88
N LYS A 173 -9.52 4.24 -14.57
CA LYS A 173 -10.68 4.68 -13.78
C LYS A 173 -11.99 4.13 -14.36
N ASN A 174 -12.86 3.64 -13.50
CA ASN A 174 -14.16 3.01 -13.78
C ASN A 174 -14.12 1.69 -14.58
N HIS A 175 -12.93 1.16 -14.91
CA HIS A 175 -12.84 -0.16 -15.51
C HIS A 175 -13.06 -1.25 -14.46
N LYS A 176 -13.64 -2.37 -14.87
CA LYS A 176 -13.87 -3.54 -14.01
C LYS A 176 -12.79 -4.59 -14.24
N VAL A 177 -12.29 -5.17 -13.16
CA VAL A 177 -11.35 -6.30 -13.19
C VAL A 177 -11.87 -7.45 -12.35
N THR A 178 -11.51 -8.67 -12.72
CA THR A 178 -11.74 -9.85 -11.90
C THR A 178 -10.55 -10.05 -10.97
N TYR A 179 -10.81 -10.19 -9.67
CA TYR A 179 -9.81 -10.46 -8.64
C TYR A 179 -10.09 -11.81 -7.99
N PHE A 180 -9.14 -12.73 -8.02
CA PHE A 180 -9.19 -13.98 -7.28
C PHE A 180 -8.45 -13.85 -5.95
N ASN A 181 -9.07 -14.28 -4.86
CA ASN A 181 -8.40 -14.43 -3.58
C ASN A 181 -8.34 -15.91 -3.20
N SER A 182 -7.13 -16.44 -3.02
CA SER A 182 -6.87 -17.85 -2.72
C SER A 182 -7.33 -18.25 -1.31
N LYS A 183 -7.26 -17.34 -0.33
CA LYS A 183 -7.73 -17.57 1.05
C LYS A 183 -9.25 -17.70 1.14
N LEU A 184 -9.96 -16.93 0.31
CA LEU A 184 -11.42 -16.94 0.21
C LEU A 184 -11.95 -17.93 -0.85
N LYS A 185 -11.07 -18.46 -1.70
CA LYS A 185 -11.37 -19.41 -2.79
C LYS A 185 -12.47 -18.94 -3.74
N GLN A 186 -12.52 -17.65 -4.04
CA GLN A 186 -13.54 -17.06 -4.90
C GLN A 186 -13.03 -15.85 -5.69
N LYS A 187 -13.74 -15.53 -6.77
CA LYS A 187 -13.48 -14.37 -7.64
C LYS A 187 -14.46 -13.24 -7.33
N PHE A 188 -13.97 -12.01 -7.43
CA PHE A 188 -14.73 -10.79 -7.25
C PHE A 188 -14.58 -9.90 -8.47
N VAL A 189 -15.61 -9.11 -8.80
CA VAL A 189 -15.52 -8.06 -9.80
C VAL A 189 -15.36 -6.73 -9.09
N ILE A 190 -14.25 -6.04 -9.34
CA ILE A 190 -13.88 -4.79 -8.65
C ILE A 190 -13.75 -3.66 -9.68
N THR A 191 -14.32 -2.49 -9.37
CA THR A 191 -14.15 -1.27 -10.16
C THR A 191 -12.89 -0.53 -9.73
N LEU A 192 -12.03 -0.17 -10.69
CA LEU A 192 -10.79 0.56 -10.46
C LEU A 192 -11.02 2.09 -10.38
N GLY A 193 -10.19 2.79 -9.61
CA GLY A 193 -10.11 4.25 -9.57
C GLY A 193 -11.27 4.96 -8.87
N GLU A 194 -12.13 4.22 -8.14
CA GLU A 194 -13.26 4.79 -7.40
C GLU A 194 -12.86 5.10 -5.95
N PHE A 195 -12.28 4.11 -5.26
CA PHE A 195 -11.84 4.22 -3.87
C PHE A 195 -10.37 3.83 -3.77
N ALA A 196 -9.63 4.38 -2.80
CA ALA A 196 -8.27 3.95 -2.52
C ALA A 196 -8.24 2.46 -2.12
N PHE A 197 -9.31 1.99 -1.50
CA PHE A 197 -9.49 0.63 -1.03
C PHE A 197 -10.93 0.14 -1.32
N PRO A 198 -11.20 -0.47 -2.49
CA PRO A 198 -12.53 -0.93 -2.85
C PRO A 198 -12.89 -2.22 -2.10
N GLN A 199 -13.50 -2.05 -0.93
CA GLN A 199 -14.03 -3.10 -0.06
C GLN A 199 -15.54 -2.99 0.04
N THR A 200 -16.20 -4.09 0.43
CA THR A 200 -17.61 -4.01 0.84
C THR A 200 -17.74 -3.24 2.15
N ASP A 201 -18.89 -2.59 2.39
CA ASP A 201 -19.14 -1.88 3.66
C ASP A 201 -18.97 -2.78 4.89
N LYS A 202 -19.36 -4.06 4.77
CA LYS A 202 -19.17 -5.06 5.82
C LYS A 202 -17.69 -5.27 6.14
N THR A 203 -16.85 -5.41 5.11
CA THR A 203 -15.41 -5.53 5.27
C THR A 203 -14.80 -4.29 5.90
N LYS A 204 -15.19 -3.10 5.44
CA LYS A 204 -14.71 -1.83 5.99
C LYS A 204 -15.04 -1.71 7.48
N GLN A 205 -16.28 -2.01 7.86
CA GLN A 205 -16.71 -2.02 9.25
C GLN A 205 -15.97 -3.05 10.10
N PHE A 206 -15.72 -4.25 9.56
CA PHE A 206 -14.97 -5.30 10.24
C PHE A 206 -13.57 -4.79 10.65
N PHE A 207 -12.79 -4.27 9.70
CA PHE A 207 -11.44 -3.79 10.00
C PHE A 207 -11.44 -2.54 10.88
N GLN A 208 -12.38 -1.60 10.70
CA GLN A 208 -12.52 -0.46 11.60
C GLN A 208 -12.80 -0.88 13.05
N GLN A 209 -13.66 -1.87 13.26
CA GLN A 209 -13.92 -2.42 14.59
C GLN A 209 -12.70 -3.15 15.16
N LEU A 210 -11.98 -3.91 14.32
CA LEU A 210 -10.77 -4.62 14.72
C LEU A 210 -9.68 -3.67 15.22
N ILE A 211 -9.38 -2.62 14.42
CA ILE A 211 -8.43 -1.55 14.78
C ILE A 211 -8.82 -0.92 16.11
N LYS A 212 -10.09 -0.53 16.28
CA LYS A 212 -10.58 0.10 17.51
C LYS A 212 -10.37 -0.80 18.73
N LYS A 213 -10.66 -2.10 18.60
CA LYS A 213 -10.50 -3.06 19.71
C LYS A 213 -9.04 -3.30 20.04
N VAL A 214 -8.17 -3.46 19.05
CA VAL A 214 -6.73 -3.62 19.25
C VAL A 214 -6.11 -2.38 19.92
N SER A 215 -6.47 -1.19 19.44
CA SER A 215 -6.03 0.09 20.04
C SER A 215 -6.45 0.22 21.51
N GLN A 216 -7.68 -0.20 21.85
CA GLN A 216 -8.17 -0.20 23.23
C GLN A 216 -7.42 -1.21 24.12
N LEU A 217 -7.06 -2.37 23.59
CA LEU A 217 -6.30 -3.39 24.32
C LEU A 217 -4.85 -2.95 24.59
N PHE A 218 -4.22 -2.26 23.64
CA PHE A 218 -2.83 -1.76 23.74
C PHE A 218 -2.71 -0.27 24.11
N LEU A 219 -3.73 0.32 24.75
CA LEU A 219 -3.77 1.76 25.04
C LEU A 219 -2.52 2.28 25.77
N LYS A 220 -1.89 1.45 26.62
CA LYS A 220 -0.69 1.80 27.39
C LYS A 220 0.63 1.37 26.74
N GLU A 221 0.56 0.66 25.62
CA GLU A 221 1.69 0.02 24.96
C GLU A 221 1.72 0.40 23.47
N PRO A 222 2.08 1.65 23.14
CA PRO A 222 2.02 2.14 21.76
C PRO A 222 2.86 1.28 20.80
N VAL A 223 4.04 0.81 21.24
CA VAL A 223 4.90 -0.07 20.43
C VAL A 223 4.21 -1.42 20.14
N SER A 224 3.57 -2.04 21.13
CA SER A 224 2.79 -3.27 20.94
C SER A 224 1.61 -3.03 20.00
N CYS A 225 1.00 -1.85 20.07
CA CYS A 225 -0.09 -1.46 19.18
C CYS A 225 0.35 -1.41 17.71
N GLU A 226 1.53 -0.86 17.42
CA GLU A 226 2.07 -0.84 16.04
C GLU A 226 2.30 -2.26 15.51
N PHE A 227 2.88 -3.17 16.30
CA PHE A 227 3.02 -4.57 15.91
C PHE A 227 1.67 -5.26 15.65
N ALA A 228 0.63 -4.88 16.40
CA ALA A 228 -0.70 -5.40 16.21
C ALA A 228 -1.36 -4.86 14.93
N TYR A 229 -1.07 -3.61 14.54
CA TYR A 229 -1.52 -3.03 13.28
C TYR A 229 -0.88 -3.69 12.06
N GLU A 230 0.40 -4.06 12.12
CA GLU A 230 1.05 -4.85 11.07
C GLU A 230 0.33 -6.19 10.81
N ILE A 231 -0.17 -6.85 11.87
CA ILE A 231 -0.98 -8.06 11.74
C ILE A 231 -2.32 -7.77 11.07
N ILE A 232 -2.96 -6.65 11.43
CA ILE A 232 -4.23 -6.26 10.82
C ILE A 232 -4.04 -5.95 9.33
N ASP A 233 -2.96 -5.26 8.96
CA ASP A 233 -2.60 -4.99 7.56
C ASP A 233 -2.37 -6.30 6.79
N ALA A 234 -1.61 -7.23 7.36
CA ALA A 234 -1.39 -8.55 6.78
C ALA A 234 -2.72 -9.28 6.50
N LEU A 235 -3.65 -9.25 7.45
CA LEU A 235 -4.98 -9.85 7.29
C LEU A 235 -5.81 -9.13 6.23
N LEU A 236 -5.73 -7.80 6.16
CA LEU A 236 -6.42 -7.00 5.17
C LEU A 236 -5.91 -7.29 3.75
N VAL A 237 -4.59 -7.47 3.58
CA VAL A 237 -3.96 -7.86 2.31
C VAL A 237 -4.38 -9.28 1.92
N SER A 238 -4.19 -10.25 2.83
CA SER A 238 -4.42 -11.67 2.52
C SER A 238 -5.88 -12.01 2.26
N PHE A 239 -6.83 -11.24 2.80
CA PHE A 239 -8.27 -11.47 2.61
C PHE A 239 -8.93 -10.45 1.68
N PHE A 240 -8.18 -9.54 1.05
CA PHE A 240 -8.74 -8.60 0.08
C PHE A 240 -9.52 -9.34 -1.04
N PRO A 241 -10.78 -8.97 -1.36
CA PRO A 241 -11.54 -7.77 -0.93
C PRO A 241 -12.51 -7.96 0.26
N LEU A 242 -12.50 -9.12 0.93
CA LEU A 242 -13.29 -9.35 2.14
C LEU A 242 -12.40 -9.31 3.40
N HIS A 243 -12.80 -10.05 4.42
CA HIS A 243 -12.12 -10.20 5.69
C HIS A 243 -12.09 -11.70 6.05
N PRO A 244 -11.24 -12.14 7.00
CA PRO A 244 -11.28 -13.51 7.51
C PRO A 244 -12.66 -13.84 8.10
N ASN A 245 -13.08 -15.10 7.95
CA ASN A 245 -14.32 -15.62 8.55
C ASN A 245 -14.13 -15.90 10.06
N LEU A 246 -13.89 -14.85 10.82
CA LEU A 246 -13.68 -14.86 12.27
C LEU A 246 -14.53 -13.77 12.90
N GLU A 247 -14.94 -13.98 14.15
CA GLU A 247 -15.60 -12.94 14.93
C GLU A 247 -14.57 -11.88 15.37
N VAL A 248 -14.94 -10.60 15.27
CA VAL A 248 -14.01 -9.48 15.43
C VAL A 248 -13.43 -9.37 16.84
N ASN A 249 -14.20 -9.66 17.90
CA ASN A 249 -13.69 -9.67 19.27
C ASN A 249 -12.71 -10.80 19.51
N HIS A 250 -13.00 -12.00 18.99
CA HIS A 250 -12.12 -13.16 19.09
C HIS A 250 -10.78 -12.89 18.41
N LEU A 251 -10.81 -12.36 17.18
CA LEU A 251 -9.61 -12.00 16.45
C LEU A 251 -8.79 -10.92 17.17
N ALA A 252 -9.43 -9.85 17.66
CA ALA A 252 -8.75 -8.80 18.44
C ALA A 252 -8.03 -9.36 19.68
N LYS A 253 -8.70 -10.26 20.43
CA LYS A 253 -8.09 -10.93 21.59
C LYS A 253 -6.91 -11.81 21.20
N LYS A 254 -6.99 -12.52 20.08
CA LYS A 254 -5.91 -13.39 19.59
C LYS A 254 -4.70 -12.61 19.10
N ILE A 255 -4.91 -11.49 18.40
CA ILE A 255 -3.85 -10.55 18.03
C ILE A 255 -3.16 -10.01 19.31
N HIS A 256 -3.94 -9.56 20.29
CA HIS A 256 -3.38 -9.09 21.56
C HIS A 256 -2.55 -10.17 22.27
N GLN A 257 -3.11 -11.38 22.44
CA GLN A 257 -2.38 -12.51 23.03
C GLN A 257 -1.09 -12.85 22.30
N TYR A 258 -1.11 -12.85 20.96
CA TYR A 258 0.05 -13.15 20.13
C TYR A 258 1.17 -12.11 20.33
N VAL A 259 0.84 -10.82 20.20
CA VAL A 259 1.82 -9.73 20.35
C VAL A 259 2.38 -9.68 21.78
N SER A 260 1.53 -9.76 22.81
CA SER A 260 2.00 -9.76 24.20
C SER A 260 2.99 -10.90 24.48
N LYS A 261 2.75 -12.10 23.93
CA LYS A 261 3.67 -13.24 24.08
C LYS A 261 5.00 -13.04 23.39
N ILE A 262 4.99 -12.48 22.17
CA ILE A 262 6.24 -12.23 21.43
C ILE A 262 7.12 -11.22 22.14
N VAL A 263 6.52 -10.15 22.70
CA VAL A 263 7.27 -9.10 23.41
C VAL A 263 8.03 -9.65 24.63
N ILE A 264 7.49 -10.67 25.30
CA ILE A 264 8.13 -11.35 26.44
C ILE A 264 8.84 -12.66 26.07
N ASN A 265 8.97 -12.95 24.77
CA ASN A 265 9.61 -14.14 24.21
C ASN A 265 9.02 -15.48 24.70
N GLU A 266 7.71 -15.52 24.91
CA GLU A 266 6.96 -16.73 25.28
C GLU A 266 6.56 -17.57 24.06
N VAL A 267 6.43 -18.89 24.27
CA VAL A 267 5.97 -19.81 23.23
C VAL A 267 4.52 -19.52 22.86
N VAL A 268 4.31 -19.30 21.57
CA VAL A 268 3.00 -19.10 20.95
C VAL A 268 2.39 -20.47 20.62
N ASP A 269 1.12 -20.68 21.01
CA ASP A 269 0.42 -21.92 20.71
C ASP A 269 -0.10 -21.93 19.26
N LEU A 270 0.63 -22.61 18.37
CA LEU A 270 0.27 -22.78 16.97
C LEU A 270 -0.84 -23.82 16.74
N LYS A 271 -1.31 -24.53 17.79
CA LYS A 271 -2.47 -25.42 17.67
C LYS A 271 -3.78 -24.64 17.59
N ASP A 272 -3.82 -23.40 18.08
CA ASP A 272 -4.97 -22.52 17.92
C ASP A 272 -5.08 -22.07 16.45
N PRO A 273 -6.21 -22.36 15.75
CA PRO A 273 -6.35 -22.03 14.33
C PRO A 273 -6.26 -20.53 14.02
N THR A 274 -6.65 -19.66 14.95
CA THR A 274 -6.59 -18.21 14.75
C THR A 274 -5.17 -17.70 14.92
N THR A 275 -4.44 -18.21 15.91
CA THR A 275 -3.00 -17.92 16.07
C THR A 275 -2.21 -18.41 14.87
N LYS A 276 -2.49 -19.64 14.39
CA LYS A 276 -1.88 -20.17 13.17
C LYS A 276 -2.15 -19.27 11.96
N LEU A 277 -3.39 -18.82 11.79
CA LEU A 277 -3.73 -17.89 10.71
C LEU A 277 -2.90 -16.60 10.77
N ILE A 278 -2.75 -15.99 11.95
CA ILE A 278 -1.94 -14.78 12.14
C ILE A 278 -0.49 -15.03 11.69
N VAL A 279 0.11 -16.13 12.15
CA VAL A 279 1.49 -16.49 11.84
C VAL A 279 1.68 -16.76 10.34
N ASP A 280 0.81 -17.59 9.74
CA ASP A 280 0.86 -17.91 8.31
C ASP A 280 0.69 -16.62 7.47
N THR A 281 -0.22 -15.73 7.86
CA THR A 281 -0.46 -14.46 7.17
C THR A 281 0.78 -13.56 7.22
N LEU A 282 1.47 -13.47 8.36
CA LEU A 282 2.71 -12.69 8.50
C LEU A 282 3.86 -13.26 7.66
N TYR A 283 4.02 -14.59 7.63
CA TYR A 283 5.03 -15.24 6.76
C TYR A 283 4.79 -14.96 5.28
N GLU A 284 3.52 -14.83 4.88
CA GLU A 284 3.10 -14.49 3.52
C GLU A 284 3.23 -12.99 3.18
N GLN A 285 3.57 -12.12 4.14
CA GLN A 285 3.79 -10.68 3.87
C GLN A 285 5.22 -10.33 3.44
N LEU A 286 6.06 -11.33 3.12
CA LEU A 286 7.41 -11.08 2.62
C LEU A 286 7.37 -10.91 1.09
N ASP A 287 7.56 -9.69 0.62
CA ASP A 287 7.81 -9.38 -0.80
C ASP A 287 8.99 -8.42 -0.94
N ARG A 288 9.62 -8.44 -2.12
CA ARG A 288 10.75 -7.56 -2.45
C ARG A 288 10.27 -6.12 -2.59
N ALA A 289 10.96 -5.17 -1.96
CA ALA A 289 10.60 -3.77 -2.06
C ALA A 289 10.94 -3.18 -3.44
N ILE A 290 10.32 -2.05 -3.79
CA ILE A 290 10.61 -1.32 -5.02
C ILE A 290 12.06 -0.79 -4.94
N GLY A 291 12.89 -1.20 -5.89
CA GLY A 291 14.29 -0.78 -5.98
C GLY A 291 15.29 -1.74 -5.32
N GLU A 292 14.87 -2.88 -4.77
CA GLU A 292 15.79 -3.96 -4.39
C GLU A 292 16.14 -4.81 -5.62
N GLU A 293 17.43 -5.03 -5.88
CA GLU A 293 17.92 -5.85 -6.99
C GLU A 293 17.86 -7.36 -6.65
N ASN A 294 17.87 -8.20 -7.69
CA ASN A 294 17.96 -9.66 -7.56
C ASN A 294 19.18 -10.10 -6.74
#